data_AF-A0A0N1HH40-F1
#
_entry.id   AF-A0A0N1HH40-F1
#
_cell.length_a   1.000
_cell.length_b   1.000
_cell.length_c   1.000
_cell.angle_alpha   90.00
_cell.angle_beta   90.00
_cell.angle_gamma   90.00
#
_symmetry.space_group_name_H-M   'P 1'
#
loop_
_entity.id
_entity.type
_entity.pdbx_description
1 polymer ?
#
loop_
_entity_poly.entity_id
_entity_poly.type
_entity_poly.pdbx_seq_one_letter_code
_entity_poly.pdbx_strand_id
1 'polypeptide(L)'
;MAVSRSVFRDIALAWNVPAQYWYLREHGNASGAFARRVGRDDQGNATSIVVMLRVPHSPRNEDKSIWSASFSWDVKRNSTRVLFDGLTSHDLSQFQQYAQIATKDFVHPYAMLNFTVSLLATYYTTMRQHLEVEIVGLERTLGITRGFEGFQGWNWSPETLRSYTQQLYRITTGPIYLERRLVFLISLAEFLRDSLSQLENEVPSLFAGKKDISVANKLQAEALENVVHLVSNQLHQTRCLDKRLGSMMTTLNTIVAQIDSRSNLEVARAARYDSSSMLTIAFLTATFLPPTFVCSLFGMNMFNFESSENSVRVVSPLFWLYWVITLPLTVAVLLTWKYWEHRRNRLIVANVQMVKQEPRVSQ
;
A
#
# COMPACT_ATOMS: atom_id res chain seq x y z
N MET A 1 -18.54 -25.49 3.28
CA MET A 1 -19.45 -24.72 4.15
C MET A 1 -19.05 -25.05 5.59
N ALA A 2 -18.70 -24.06 6.42
CA ALA A 2 -18.19 -24.34 7.77
C ALA A 2 -19.29 -24.98 8.63
N VAL A 3 -18.94 -26.04 9.36
CA VAL A 3 -19.86 -26.72 10.28
C VAL A 3 -20.28 -25.74 11.38
N SER A 4 -21.56 -25.77 11.78
CA SER A 4 -22.06 -24.93 12.86
C SER A 4 -21.27 -25.18 14.15
N ARG A 5 -21.14 -24.16 15.01
CA ARG A 5 -20.29 -24.26 16.22
C ARG A 5 -20.72 -25.40 17.14
N SER A 6 -22.03 -25.63 17.29
CA SER A 6 -22.57 -26.73 18.10
C SER A 6 -22.21 -28.10 17.52
N VAL A 7 -22.52 -28.34 16.24
CA VAL A 7 -22.23 -29.63 15.58
C VAL A 7 -20.73 -29.92 15.59
N PHE A 8 -19.89 -28.91 15.37
CA PHE A 8 -18.45 -29.08 15.44
C PHE A 8 -17.97 -29.48 16.83
N ARG A 9 -18.52 -28.85 17.89
CA ARG A 9 -18.20 -29.19 19.27
C ARG A 9 -18.58 -30.63 19.59
N ASP A 10 -19.76 -31.06 19.14
CA ASP A 10 -20.24 -32.43 19.35
C ASP A 10 -19.35 -33.46 18.64
N ILE A 11 -18.96 -33.20 17.38
CA ILE A 11 -18.00 -34.04 16.64
C ILE A 11 -16.67 -34.12 17.39
N ALA A 12 -16.12 -32.97 17.80
CA ALA A 12 -14.83 -32.92 18.46
C ALA A 12 -14.84 -33.63 19.83
N LEU A 13 -15.93 -33.52 20.60
CA LEU A 13 -16.14 -34.27 21.84
C LEU A 13 -16.22 -35.78 21.58
N ALA A 14 -17.00 -36.20 20.57
CA ALA A 14 -17.11 -37.61 20.20
C ALA A 14 -15.77 -38.22 19.75
N TRP A 15 -14.87 -37.39 19.21
CA TRP A 15 -13.53 -37.79 18.77
C TRP A 15 -12.47 -37.67 19.88
N ASN A 16 -12.86 -37.27 21.09
CA ASN A 16 -11.98 -37.01 22.23
C ASN A 16 -10.89 -35.96 21.90
N VAL A 17 -11.24 -34.95 21.10
CA VAL A 17 -10.32 -33.86 20.77
C VAL A 17 -10.22 -32.92 21.97
N PRO A 18 -9.01 -32.55 22.42
CA PRO A 18 -8.85 -31.68 23.57
C PRO A 18 -9.48 -30.29 23.40
N ALA A 19 -9.90 -29.68 24.51
CA ALA A 19 -10.54 -28.36 24.54
C ALA A 19 -9.69 -27.24 23.93
N GLN A 20 -8.37 -27.39 23.90
CA GLN A 20 -7.46 -26.46 23.23
C GLN A 20 -7.81 -26.27 21.74
N TYR A 21 -8.35 -27.30 21.07
CA TYR A 21 -8.71 -27.19 19.66
C TYR A 21 -9.88 -26.23 19.44
N TRP A 22 -10.89 -26.29 20.30
CA TRP A 22 -12.03 -25.36 20.26
C TRP A 22 -11.58 -23.95 20.56
N TYR A 23 -10.71 -23.80 21.56
CA TYR A 23 -10.11 -22.52 21.91
C TYR A 23 -9.35 -21.91 20.72
N LEU A 24 -8.47 -22.68 20.08
CA LEU A 24 -7.71 -22.25 18.90
C LEU A 24 -8.62 -21.89 17.73
N ARG A 25 -9.69 -22.67 17.50
CA ARG A 25 -10.67 -22.38 16.45
C ARG A 25 -11.40 -21.06 16.70
N GLU A 26 -11.81 -20.80 17.93
CA GLU A 26 -12.58 -19.60 18.29
C GLU A 26 -11.72 -18.35 18.43
N HIS A 27 -10.50 -18.48 18.95
CA HIS A 27 -9.67 -17.34 19.36
C HIS A 27 -8.45 -17.13 18.45
N GLY A 28 -8.00 -18.17 17.73
CA GLY A 28 -6.84 -18.07 16.81
C GLY A 28 -7.09 -17.17 15.60
N ASN A 29 -8.36 -16.89 15.28
CA ASN A 29 -8.81 -15.95 14.25
C ASN A 29 -7.95 -16.01 12.97
N ALA A 30 -7.50 -14.85 12.48
CA ALA A 30 -6.62 -14.69 11.33
C ALA A 30 -5.15 -14.42 11.75
N SER A 31 -4.80 -14.77 12.99
CA SER A 31 -3.43 -14.67 13.50
C SER A 31 -2.68 -15.98 13.36
N GLY A 32 -3.41 -17.09 13.26
CA GLY A 32 -2.86 -18.43 13.21
C GLY A 32 -2.36 -18.86 14.58
N ALA A 33 -2.46 -20.14 14.87
CA ALA A 33 -1.95 -20.71 16.11
C ALA A 33 -1.80 -22.23 15.98
N PHE A 34 -0.89 -22.81 16.74
CA PHE A 34 -0.74 -24.26 16.85
C PHE A 34 -0.42 -24.65 18.28
N ALA A 35 -0.77 -25.88 18.64
CA ALA A 35 -0.49 -26.43 19.95
C ALA A 35 -0.23 -27.93 19.83
N ARG A 36 0.50 -28.47 20.81
CA ARG A 36 0.74 -29.90 20.95
C ARG A 36 0.39 -30.34 22.35
N ARG A 37 -0.16 -31.54 22.47
CA ARG A 37 -0.42 -32.22 23.73
C ARG A 37 0.00 -33.68 23.63
N VAL A 38 0.76 -34.15 24.63
CA VAL A 38 1.00 -35.58 24.84
C VAL A 38 0.03 -36.07 25.91
N GLY A 39 -0.84 -37.01 25.54
CA GLY A 39 -1.65 -37.75 26.51
C GLY A 39 -0.76 -38.74 27.23
N ARG A 40 -0.90 -38.87 28.55
CA ARG A 40 -0.17 -39.83 29.38
C ARG A 40 -1.15 -40.64 30.22
N ASP A 41 -0.81 -41.89 30.52
CA ASP A 41 -1.51 -42.70 31.51
C ASP A 41 -1.03 -42.40 32.94
N ASP A 42 -1.61 -43.06 33.94
CA ASP A 42 -1.28 -42.89 35.36
C ASP A 42 0.18 -43.27 35.69
N GLN A 43 0.83 -44.04 34.81
CA GLN A 43 2.23 -44.43 34.93
C GLN A 43 3.17 -43.45 34.21
N GLY A 44 2.62 -42.42 33.57
CA GLY A 44 3.37 -41.42 32.81
C GLY A 44 3.73 -41.83 31.38
N ASN A 45 3.30 -43.00 30.91
CA ASN A 45 3.58 -43.45 29.55
C ASN A 45 2.71 -42.70 28.55
N ALA A 46 3.26 -42.33 27.40
CA ALA A 46 2.50 -41.66 26.36
C ALA A 46 1.40 -42.58 25.80
N THR A 47 0.17 -42.06 25.75
CA THR A 47 -1.01 -42.74 25.20
C THR A 47 -1.44 -42.14 23.88
N SER A 48 -1.20 -40.84 23.68
CA SER A 48 -1.51 -40.14 22.43
C SER A 48 -0.61 -38.92 22.22
N ILE A 49 -0.45 -38.53 20.97
CA ILE A 49 0.12 -37.24 20.60
C ILE A 49 -0.91 -36.51 19.76
N VAL A 50 -1.30 -35.32 20.21
CA VAL A 50 -2.25 -34.47 19.51
C VAL A 50 -1.57 -33.18 19.11
N VAL A 51 -1.61 -32.86 17.82
CA VAL A 51 -1.17 -31.57 17.27
C VAL A 51 -2.38 -30.87 16.66
N MET A 52 -2.59 -29.62 17.06
CA MET A 52 -3.65 -28.76 16.58
C MET A 52 -3.03 -27.60 15.84
N LEU A 53 -3.64 -27.20 14.74
CA LEU A 53 -3.25 -25.99 14.03
C LEU A 53 -4.46 -25.25 13.49
N ARG A 54 -4.33 -23.93 13.44
CA ARG A 54 -5.19 -23.00 12.73
C ARG A 54 -4.29 -22.08 11.92
N VAL A 55 -4.53 -22.04 10.61
CA VAL A 55 -3.72 -21.25 9.67
C VAL A 55 -4.09 -19.77 9.77
N PRO A 56 -3.14 -18.81 9.64
CA PRO A 56 -3.41 -17.38 9.83
C PRO A 56 -4.36 -16.76 8.80
N HIS A 57 -4.66 -17.37 7.68
CA HIS A 57 -5.67 -16.91 6.74
C HIS A 57 -6.09 -18.10 5.85
N SER A 58 -7.02 -17.87 4.93
CA SER A 58 -7.29 -18.86 3.88
C SER A 58 -6.00 -19.19 3.12
N PRO A 59 -5.69 -20.48 2.89
CA PRO A 59 -4.55 -20.85 2.08
C PRO A 59 -4.68 -20.46 0.61
N ARG A 60 -5.89 -20.11 0.17
CA ARG A 60 -6.19 -19.65 -1.20
C ARG A 60 -6.56 -18.18 -1.22
N ASN A 61 -6.30 -17.52 -2.35
CA ASN A 61 -6.69 -16.13 -2.58
C ASN A 61 -8.19 -15.98 -2.83
N GLU A 62 -8.81 -16.95 -3.50
CA GLU A 62 -10.21 -16.87 -3.95
C GLU A 62 -11.21 -17.28 -2.86
N ASP A 63 -10.75 -18.02 -1.85
CA ASP A 63 -11.58 -18.51 -0.76
C ASP A 63 -11.32 -17.75 0.53
N LYS A 64 -12.36 -17.54 1.33
CA LYS A 64 -12.26 -17.03 2.71
C LYS A 64 -12.10 -18.14 3.76
N SER A 65 -11.93 -19.39 3.31
CA SER A 65 -11.97 -20.57 4.17
C SER A 65 -10.64 -20.76 4.90
N ILE A 66 -10.64 -20.54 6.22
CA ILE A 66 -9.45 -20.68 7.05
C ILE A 66 -9.36 -22.11 7.57
N TRP A 67 -8.28 -22.80 7.20
CA TRP A 67 -8.03 -24.16 7.64
C TRP A 67 -7.81 -24.26 9.14
N SER A 68 -8.40 -25.29 9.73
CA SER A 68 -8.08 -25.73 11.09
C SER A 68 -8.07 -27.25 11.11
N ALA A 69 -7.11 -27.81 11.83
CA ALA A 69 -6.93 -29.25 11.85
C ALA A 69 -6.46 -29.74 13.21
N SER A 70 -6.98 -30.89 13.62
CA SER A 70 -6.50 -31.63 14.78
C SER A 70 -6.02 -33.01 14.33
N PHE A 71 -4.74 -33.27 14.52
CA PHE A 71 -4.08 -34.54 14.24
C PHE A 71 -3.87 -35.27 15.56
N SER A 72 -4.52 -36.41 15.73
CA SER A 72 -4.44 -37.23 16.94
C SER A 72 -3.88 -38.59 16.58
N TRP A 73 -2.67 -38.87 17.02
CA TRP A 73 -2.08 -40.20 16.96
C TRP A 73 -2.31 -40.96 18.27
N ASP A 74 -2.81 -42.18 18.16
CA ASP A 74 -2.99 -43.11 19.27
C ASP A 74 -1.82 -44.11 19.30
N VAL A 75 -1.08 -44.12 20.41
CA VAL A 75 0.15 -44.92 20.56
C VAL A 75 -0.18 -46.41 20.55
N LYS A 76 -1.26 -46.83 21.21
CA LYS A 76 -1.62 -48.25 21.35
C LYS A 76 -2.15 -48.82 20.04
N ARG A 77 -2.99 -48.06 19.34
CA ARG A 77 -3.59 -48.48 18.06
C ARG A 77 -2.67 -48.23 16.87
N ASN A 78 -1.59 -47.48 17.06
CA ASN A 78 -0.71 -46.97 16.01
C ASN A 78 -1.51 -46.39 14.82
N SER A 79 -2.50 -45.55 15.11
CA SER A 79 -3.34 -44.94 14.09
C SER A 79 -3.46 -43.43 14.31
N THR A 80 -3.42 -42.69 13.19
CA THR A 80 -3.59 -41.24 13.18
C THR A 80 -4.99 -40.91 12.68
N ARG A 81 -5.72 -40.14 13.49
CA ARG A 81 -7.02 -39.57 13.12
C ARG A 81 -6.84 -38.08 12.88
N VAL A 82 -7.47 -37.57 11.83
CA VAL A 82 -7.40 -36.14 11.50
C VAL A 82 -8.80 -35.59 11.34
N LEU A 83 -9.07 -34.51 12.07
CA LEU A 83 -10.28 -33.71 11.92
C LEU A 83 -9.89 -32.39 11.27
N PHE A 84 -10.32 -32.17 10.03
CA PHE A 84 -10.14 -30.91 9.32
C PHE A 84 -11.45 -30.09 9.29
N ASP A 85 -11.32 -28.79 9.46
CA ASP A 85 -12.35 -27.77 9.26
C ASP A 85 -11.83 -26.71 8.28
N GLY A 86 -12.74 -26.17 7.48
CA GLY A 86 -12.40 -25.13 6.49
C GLY A 86 -11.70 -25.64 5.22
N LEU A 87 -11.69 -26.94 4.94
CA LEU A 87 -11.30 -27.45 3.62
C LEU A 87 -12.38 -27.12 2.58
N THR A 88 -11.98 -26.58 1.44
CA THR A 88 -12.87 -26.49 0.27
C THR A 88 -12.96 -27.85 -0.43
N SER A 89 -13.94 -28.03 -1.32
CA SER A 89 -14.06 -29.27 -2.11
C SER A 89 -12.82 -29.53 -2.97
N HIS A 90 -12.18 -28.45 -3.44
CA HIS A 90 -10.96 -28.54 -4.23
C HIS A 90 -9.72 -28.85 -3.37
N ASP A 91 -9.63 -28.28 -2.15
CA ASP A 91 -8.58 -28.66 -1.20
C ASP A 91 -8.69 -30.14 -0.82
N LEU A 92 -9.92 -30.61 -0.58
CA LEU A 92 -10.18 -32.00 -0.24
C LEU A 92 -9.76 -32.95 -1.36
N SER A 93 -10.07 -32.63 -2.63
CA SER A 93 -9.68 -33.48 -3.75
C SER A 93 -8.17 -33.55 -3.93
N GLN A 94 -7.47 -32.42 -3.76
CA GLN A 94 -6.00 -32.41 -3.78
C GLN A 94 -5.43 -33.22 -2.61
N PHE A 95 -5.95 -33.01 -1.39
CA PHE A 95 -5.51 -33.77 -0.22
C PHE A 95 -5.68 -35.27 -0.43
N GLN A 96 -6.82 -35.71 -0.98
CA GLN A 96 -7.09 -37.12 -1.27
C GLN A 96 -6.14 -37.69 -2.34
N GLN A 97 -5.93 -36.97 -3.44
CA GLN A 97 -5.04 -37.42 -4.51
C GLN A 97 -3.61 -37.60 -4.01
N TYR A 98 -3.09 -36.62 -3.27
CA TYR A 98 -1.74 -36.69 -2.73
C TYR A 98 -1.61 -37.72 -1.60
N ALA A 99 -2.63 -37.86 -0.75
CA ALA A 99 -2.65 -38.87 0.30
C ALA A 99 -2.59 -40.29 -0.28
N GLN A 100 -3.26 -40.55 -1.41
CA GLN A 100 -3.17 -41.84 -2.10
C GLN A 100 -1.75 -42.15 -2.57
N ILE A 101 -1.01 -41.15 -3.07
CA ILE A 101 0.37 -41.31 -3.53
C ILE A 101 1.31 -41.53 -2.34
N ALA A 102 1.12 -40.77 -1.25
CA ALA A 102 1.96 -40.80 -0.05
C ALA A 102 1.58 -41.90 0.97
N THR A 103 0.70 -42.84 0.59
CA THR A 103 0.17 -43.86 1.52
C THR A 103 1.28 -44.65 2.23
N LYS A 104 2.41 -44.88 1.54
CA LYS A 104 3.57 -45.60 2.10
C LYS A 104 4.29 -44.83 3.20
N ASP A 105 4.19 -43.50 3.21
CA ASP A 105 4.87 -42.65 4.18
C ASP A 105 4.03 -42.45 5.46
N PHE A 106 2.72 -42.74 5.40
CA PHE A 106 1.80 -42.63 6.55
C PHE A 106 1.98 -43.69 7.65
N VAL A 107 3.06 -44.46 7.59
CA VAL A 107 3.49 -45.34 8.68
C VAL A 107 3.99 -44.52 9.89
N HIS A 108 4.51 -43.31 9.66
CA HIS A 108 5.01 -42.44 10.72
C HIS A 108 3.92 -41.48 11.26
N PRO A 109 3.79 -41.26 12.58
CA PRO A 109 2.73 -40.43 13.16
C PRO A 109 2.66 -38.99 12.63
N TYR A 110 3.81 -38.43 12.26
CA TYR A 110 3.93 -37.05 11.75
C TYR A 110 3.82 -36.94 10.22
N ALA A 111 3.75 -38.05 9.48
CA ALA A 111 3.78 -37.99 8.02
C ALA A 111 2.62 -37.16 7.44
N MET A 112 1.41 -37.29 7.99
CA MET A 112 0.26 -36.50 7.54
C MET A 112 0.37 -35.01 7.93
N LEU A 113 0.99 -34.70 9.07
CA LEU A 113 1.29 -33.34 9.50
C LEU A 113 2.30 -32.67 8.56
N ASN A 114 3.41 -33.37 8.29
CA ASN A 114 4.44 -32.91 7.39
C ASN A 114 3.92 -32.72 5.97
N PHE A 115 3.09 -33.66 5.50
CA PHE A 115 2.37 -33.50 4.24
C PHE A 115 1.54 -32.20 4.20
N THR A 116 0.80 -31.91 5.27
CA THR A 116 -0.01 -30.67 5.37
C THR A 116 0.87 -29.42 5.32
N VAL A 117 2.03 -29.44 5.98
CA VAL A 117 3.02 -28.34 5.93
C VAL A 117 3.57 -28.14 4.52
N SER A 118 3.94 -29.22 3.83
CA SER A 118 4.40 -29.17 2.43
C SER A 118 3.32 -28.67 1.46
N LEU A 119 2.06 -29.04 1.70
CA LEU A 119 0.93 -28.57 0.91
C LEU A 119 0.72 -27.06 1.08
N LEU A 120 0.76 -26.55 2.32
CA LEU A 120 0.71 -25.12 2.60
C LEU A 120 1.90 -24.37 1.97
N ALA A 121 3.11 -24.93 2.02
CA ALA A 121 4.29 -24.36 1.37
C ALA A 121 4.08 -24.21 -0.14
N THR A 122 3.49 -25.21 -0.78
CA THR A 122 3.15 -25.19 -2.21
C THR A 122 2.17 -24.06 -2.51
N TYR A 123 1.06 -23.99 -1.76
CA TYR A 123 0.05 -22.94 -1.97
C TYR A 123 0.61 -21.53 -1.79
N TYR A 124 1.43 -21.30 -0.77
CA TYR A 124 2.04 -19.99 -0.54
C TYR A 124 3.06 -19.63 -1.60
N THR A 125 3.79 -20.62 -2.14
CA THR A 125 4.71 -20.42 -3.25
C THR A 125 3.96 -20.01 -4.52
N THR A 126 2.88 -20.68 -4.86
CA THR A 126 2.02 -20.32 -6.01
C THR A 126 1.44 -18.92 -5.84
N MET A 127 0.96 -18.58 -4.66
CA MET A 127 0.44 -17.25 -4.36
C MET A 127 1.51 -16.17 -4.52
N ARG A 128 2.75 -16.43 -4.06
CA ARG A 128 3.89 -15.51 -4.26
C ARG A 128 4.19 -15.30 -5.74
N GLN A 129 4.16 -16.38 -6.54
CA GLN A 129 4.40 -16.30 -7.98
C GLN A 129 3.34 -15.44 -8.68
N HIS A 130 2.06 -15.58 -8.33
CA HIS A 130 1.02 -14.72 -8.87
C HIS A 130 1.23 -13.24 -8.51
N LEU A 131 1.55 -12.95 -7.24
CA LEU A 131 1.86 -11.58 -6.81
C LEU A 131 3.07 -11.01 -7.56
N GLU A 132 4.13 -11.80 -7.77
CA GLU A 132 5.30 -11.35 -8.52
C GLU A 132 4.93 -10.94 -9.96
N VAL A 133 4.10 -11.74 -10.65
CA VAL A 133 3.67 -11.42 -12.01
C VAL A 133 2.88 -10.12 -12.06
N GLU A 134 1.93 -9.92 -11.13
CA GLU A 134 1.15 -8.67 -11.06
C GLU A 134 2.03 -7.45 -10.76
N ILE A 135 2.93 -7.57 -9.78
CA ILE A 135 3.86 -6.51 -9.35
C ILE A 135 4.82 -6.13 -10.48
N VAL A 136 5.42 -7.12 -11.16
CA VAL A 136 6.31 -6.89 -12.30
C VAL A 136 5.55 -6.24 -13.46
N GLY A 137 4.30 -6.65 -13.69
CA GLY A 137 3.43 -6.03 -14.70
C GLY A 137 3.24 -4.53 -14.45
N LEU A 138 2.91 -4.16 -13.22
CA LEU A 138 2.72 -2.76 -12.81
C LEU A 138 4.04 -1.96 -12.86
N GLU A 139 5.14 -2.58 -12.41
CA GLU A 139 6.47 -1.98 -12.39
C GLU A 139 6.95 -1.58 -13.80
N ARG A 140 6.66 -2.43 -14.80
CA ARG A 140 6.98 -2.14 -16.21
C ARG A 140 6.23 -0.91 -16.71
N THR A 141 4.96 -0.76 -16.33
CA THR A 141 4.17 0.41 -16.71
C THR A 141 4.68 1.70 -16.07
N LEU A 142 5.20 1.60 -14.85
CA LEU A 142 5.87 2.70 -14.15
C LEU A 142 7.29 2.96 -14.66
N GLY A 143 7.79 2.21 -15.65
CA GLY A 143 9.11 2.43 -16.27
C GLY A 143 10.30 2.34 -15.30
N ILE A 144 10.12 1.69 -14.15
CA ILE A 144 11.20 1.50 -13.16
C ILE A 144 11.83 0.11 -13.25
N THR A 145 11.31 -0.78 -14.10
CA THR A 145 11.89 -2.10 -14.36
C THR A 145 13.23 -1.95 -15.10
N ARG A 146 14.25 -2.65 -14.61
CA ARG A 146 15.59 -2.68 -15.23
C ARG A 146 15.51 -3.13 -16.70
N GLY A 147 16.10 -2.34 -17.59
CA GLY A 147 16.18 -2.66 -19.03
C GLY A 147 14.92 -2.36 -19.83
N PHE A 148 13.93 -1.69 -19.23
CA PHE A 148 12.75 -1.20 -19.95
C PHE A 148 12.89 0.29 -20.26
N GLU A 149 12.93 0.64 -21.54
CA GLU A 149 12.91 2.04 -22.01
C GLU A 149 11.47 2.38 -22.42
N GLY A 150 10.73 3.10 -21.57
CA GLY A 150 9.33 3.40 -21.85
C GLY A 150 8.57 4.15 -20.78
N PHE A 151 9.25 4.97 -19.96
CA PHE A 151 8.57 5.71 -18.91
C PHE A 151 7.68 6.83 -19.48
N GLN A 152 6.36 6.67 -19.35
CA GLN A 152 5.35 7.62 -19.84
C GLN A 152 4.70 8.42 -18.69
N GLY A 153 5.12 8.22 -17.44
CA GLY A 153 4.44 8.73 -16.25
C GLY A 153 4.23 10.24 -16.21
N TRP A 154 5.13 11.01 -16.84
CA TRP A 154 5.05 12.46 -16.91
C TRP A 154 3.87 13.00 -17.73
N ASN A 155 3.31 12.19 -18.63
CA ASN A 155 2.26 12.58 -19.58
C ASN A 155 0.92 11.91 -19.30
N TRP A 156 0.77 11.27 -18.13
CA TRP A 156 -0.47 10.58 -17.76
C TRP A 156 -1.61 11.56 -17.51
N SER A 157 -2.81 11.16 -17.94
CA SER A 157 -4.04 11.87 -17.56
C SER A 157 -4.35 11.66 -16.07
N PRO A 158 -5.12 12.56 -15.43
CA PRO A 158 -5.58 12.38 -14.05
C PRO A 158 -6.30 11.03 -13.81
N GLU A 159 -7.07 10.55 -14.78
CA GLU A 159 -7.77 9.26 -14.71
C GLU A 159 -6.78 8.09 -14.73
N THR A 160 -5.77 8.18 -15.60
CA THR A 160 -4.71 7.18 -15.73
C THR A 160 -3.92 7.07 -14.42
N LEU A 161 -3.53 8.22 -13.86
CA LEU A 161 -2.83 8.29 -12.58
C LEU A 161 -3.69 7.70 -11.44
N ARG A 162 -4.97 8.05 -11.38
CA ARG A 162 -5.90 7.50 -10.37
C ARG A 162 -6.02 5.98 -10.49
N SER A 163 -6.15 5.44 -11.70
CA SER A 163 -6.25 4.01 -11.95
C SER A 163 -5.00 3.26 -11.45
N TYR A 164 -3.79 3.73 -11.80
CA TYR A 164 -2.55 3.10 -11.33
C TYR A 164 -2.37 3.21 -9.83
N THR A 165 -2.75 4.35 -9.24
CA THR A 165 -2.75 4.55 -7.79
C THR A 165 -3.62 3.50 -7.10
N GLN A 166 -4.86 3.31 -7.58
CA GLN A 166 -5.80 2.32 -7.03
C GLN A 166 -5.29 0.88 -7.19
N GLN A 167 -4.71 0.55 -8.35
CA GLN A 167 -4.12 -0.77 -8.58
C GLN A 167 -2.95 -1.06 -7.63
N LEU A 168 -2.04 -0.09 -7.47
CA LEU A 168 -0.88 -0.21 -6.58
C LEU A 168 -1.31 -0.43 -5.12
N TYR A 169 -2.26 0.37 -4.63
CA TYR A 169 -2.79 0.20 -3.28
C TYR A 169 -3.53 -1.14 -3.08
N ARG A 170 -4.25 -1.62 -4.10
CA ARG A 170 -4.95 -2.92 -4.02
C ARG A 170 -3.98 -4.07 -3.84
N ILE A 171 -2.87 -4.07 -4.57
CA ILE A 171 -1.87 -5.16 -4.56
C ILE A 171 -1.00 -5.11 -3.30
N THR A 172 -0.84 -3.94 -2.66
CA THR A 172 0.03 -3.75 -1.48
C THR A 172 -0.30 -4.70 -0.32
N THR A 173 -1.57 -5.04 -0.14
CA THR A 173 -1.98 -5.94 0.96
C THR A 173 -1.55 -7.41 0.76
N GLY A 174 -1.33 -7.83 -0.49
CA GLY A 174 -1.02 -9.22 -0.84
C GLY A 174 0.27 -9.73 -0.18
N PRO A 175 1.43 -9.09 -0.43
CA PRO A 175 2.70 -9.47 0.20
C PRO A 175 2.66 -9.45 1.72
N ILE A 176 1.95 -8.49 2.33
CA ILE A 176 1.81 -8.38 3.79
C ILE A 176 1.11 -9.62 4.37
N TYR A 177 0.00 -10.06 3.76
CA TYR A 177 -0.71 -11.26 4.22
C TYR A 177 0.08 -12.54 3.94
N LEU A 178 0.79 -12.60 2.81
CA LEU A 178 1.66 -13.73 2.47
C LEU A 178 2.85 -13.84 3.44
N GLU A 179 3.50 -12.74 3.81
CA GLU A 179 4.58 -12.71 4.79
C GLU A 179 4.12 -13.34 6.11
N ARG A 180 2.95 -12.94 6.64
CA ARG A 180 2.40 -13.52 7.87
C ARG A 180 2.18 -15.04 7.77
N ARG A 181 1.69 -15.52 6.64
CA ARG A 181 1.47 -16.96 6.38
C ARG A 181 2.78 -17.73 6.30
N LEU A 182 3.81 -17.17 5.65
CA LEU A 182 5.13 -17.78 5.54
C LEU A 182 5.85 -17.83 6.90
N VAL A 183 5.80 -16.75 7.68
CA VAL A 183 6.36 -16.72 9.04
C VAL A 183 5.69 -17.78 9.92
N PHE A 184 4.37 -17.87 9.90
CA PHE A 184 3.64 -18.93 10.61
C PHE A 184 4.09 -20.33 10.18
N LEU A 185 4.25 -20.56 8.88
CA LEU A 185 4.64 -21.87 8.35
C LEU A 185 6.07 -22.26 8.75
N ILE A 186 7.00 -21.30 8.77
CA ILE A 186 8.36 -21.50 9.31
C ILE A 186 8.26 -21.93 10.76
N SER A 187 7.57 -21.15 11.60
CA SER A 187 7.43 -21.46 13.02
C SER A 187 6.75 -22.80 13.28
N LEU A 188 5.74 -23.16 12.46
CA LEU A 188 5.10 -24.47 12.54
C LEU A 188 6.06 -25.60 12.17
N ALA A 189 6.84 -25.45 11.10
CA ALA A 189 7.77 -26.48 10.66
C ALA A 189 8.91 -26.69 11.67
N GLU A 190 9.46 -25.61 12.24
CA GLU A 190 10.44 -25.67 13.33
C GLU A 190 9.85 -26.35 14.57
N PHE A 191 8.63 -25.96 14.97
CA PHE A 191 7.93 -26.57 16.09
C PHE A 191 7.73 -28.08 15.91
N LEU A 192 7.33 -28.52 14.71
CA LEU A 192 7.16 -29.94 14.41
C LEU A 192 8.50 -30.68 14.40
N ARG A 193 9.57 -30.07 13.89
CA ARG A 193 10.92 -30.64 13.91
C ARG A 193 11.43 -30.83 15.33
N ASP A 194 11.26 -29.82 16.18
CA ASP A 194 11.63 -29.88 17.60
C ASP A 194 10.78 -30.93 18.34
N SER A 195 9.53 -31.12 17.91
CA SER A 195 8.70 -32.19 18.43
C SER A 195 9.15 -33.58 17.98
N LEU A 196 9.69 -33.74 16.77
CA LEU A 196 10.24 -35.01 16.29
C LEU A 196 11.53 -35.40 17.02
N SER A 197 12.35 -34.42 17.43
CA SER A 197 13.57 -34.68 18.20
C SER A 197 13.28 -35.20 19.61
N GLN A 198 12.12 -34.85 20.17
CA GLN A 198 11.66 -35.32 21.49
C GLN A 198 10.88 -36.64 21.43
N LEU A 199 10.43 -37.05 20.25
CA LEU A 199 9.47 -38.14 20.07
C LEU A 199 9.99 -39.49 20.60
N GLU A 200 11.28 -39.78 20.40
CA GLU A 200 11.91 -41.02 20.88
C GLU A 200 11.94 -41.11 22.41
N ASN A 201 12.20 -39.98 23.08
CA ASN A 201 12.19 -39.93 24.54
C ASN A 201 10.77 -40.00 25.11
N GLU A 202 9.79 -39.39 24.43
CA GLU A 202 8.41 -39.39 24.89
C GLU A 202 7.70 -40.72 24.64
N VAL A 203 8.06 -41.43 23.57
CA VAL A 203 7.44 -42.69 23.16
C VAL A 203 8.50 -43.74 22.78
N PRO A 204 9.32 -44.23 23.73
CA PRO A 204 10.39 -45.19 23.42
C PRO A 204 9.87 -46.48 22.77
N SER A 205 8.64 -46.90 23.09
CA SER A 205 7.98 -48.08 22.52
C SER A 205 7.74 -47.99 21.01
N LEU A 206 7.68 -46.78 20.45
CA LEU A 206 7.57 -46.57 19.01
C LEU A 206 8.87 -46.96 18.29
N PHE A 207 10.03 -46.76 18.93
CA PHE A 207 11.36 -46.95 18.33
C PHE A 207 12.00 -48.28 18.70
N ALA A 208 11.61 -48.88 19.83
CA ALA A 208 12.19 -50.11 20.35
C ALA A 208 12.21 -51.24 19.30
N GLY A 209 13.42 -51.61 18.85
CA GLY A 209 13.64 -52.68 17.88
C GLY A 209 13.22 -52.37 16.43
N LYS A 210 12.77 -51.14 16.13
CA LYS A 210 12.21 -50.74 14.83
C LYS A 210 13.10 -49.72 14.13
N LYS A 211 14.16 -50.22 13.46
CA LYS A 211 15.09 -49.38 12.70
C LYS A 211 14.40 -48.52 11.64
N ASP A 212 13.41 -49.07 10.94
CA ASP A 212 12.68 -48.36 9.88
C ASP A 212 11.97 -47.11 10.41
N ILE A 213 11.42 -47.17 11.62
CA ILE A 213 10.74 -46.02 12.25
C ILE A 213 11.76 -44.96 12.67
N SER A 214 12.93 -45.37 13.15
CA SER A 214 14.01 -44.43 13.49
C SER A 214 14.53 -43.70 12.25
N VAL A 215 14.66 -44.41 11.13
CA VAL A 215 15.01 -43.82 9.83
C VAL A 215 13.90 -42.89 9.34
N ALA A 216 12.64 -43.32 9.41
CA ALA A 216 11.50 -42.50 9.03
C ALA A 216 11.42 -41.20 9.85
N ASN A 217 11.67 -41.25 11.16
CA ASN A 217 11.67 -40.06 12.03
C ASN A 217 12.72 -39.03 11.58
N LYS A 218 13.93 -39.49 11.22
CA LYS A 218 14.99 -38.63 10.67
C LYS A 218 14.58 -38.02 9.33
N LEU A 219 14.04 -38.82 8.41
CA LEU A 219 13.55 -38.33 7.12
C LEU A 219 12.43 -37.29 7.27
N GLN A 220 11.52 -37.48 8.24
CA GLN A 220 10.48 -36.50 8.54
C GLN A 220 11.06 -35.20 9.11
N ALA A 221 12.12 -35.26 9.91
CA ALA A 221 12.81 -34.07 10.43
C ALA A 221 13.56 -33.32 9.32
N GLU A 222 14.30 -34.04 8.47
CA GLU A 222 15.00 -33.48 7.30
C GLU A 222 14.02 -32.84 6.30
N ALA A 223 12.86 -33.46 6.07
CA ALA A 223 11.82 -32.89 5.22
C ALA A 223 11.31 -31.54 5.76
N LEU A 224 11.10 -31.42 7.07
CA LEU A 224 10.70 -30.16 7.69
C LEU A 224 11.80 -29.10 7.61
N GLU A 225 13.06 -29.48 7.83
CA GLU A 225 14.20 -28.57 7.68
C GLU A 225 14.31 -28.02 6.24
N ASN A 226 14.15 -28.89 5.24
CA ASN A 226 14.09 -28.47 3.84
C ASN A 226 12.93 -27.51 3.56
N VAL A 227 11.76 -27.73 4.16
CA VAL A 227 10.63 -26.80 4.06
C VAL A 227 10.96 -25.47 4.73
N VAL A 228 11.60 -25.45 5.91
CA VAL A 228 12.02 -24.21 6.57
C VAL A 228 12.94 -23.40 5.67
N HIS A 229 13.95 -24.02 5.05
CA HIS A 229 14.84 -23.35 4.11
C HIS A 229 14.09 -22.80 2.88
N LEU A 230 13.23 -23.61 2.27
CA LEU A 230 12.44 -23.19 1.11
C LEU A 230 11.56 -21.99 1.46
N VAL A 231 10.77 -22.09 2.54
CA VAL A 231 9.81 -21.07 2.96
C VAL A 231 10.52 -19.80 3.42
N SER A 232 11.70 -19.91 4.05
CA SER A 232 12.54 -18.75 4.39
C SER A 232 12.99 -17.98 3.16
N ASN A 233 13.37 -18.69 2.09
CA ASN A 233 13.68 -18.05 0.81
C ASN A 233 12.45 -17.38 0.20
N GLN A 234 11.28 -18.04 0.24
CA GLN A 234 10.02 -17.43 -0.24
C GLN A 234 9.64 -16.18 0.58
N LEU A 235 9.90 -16.17 1.89
CA LEU A 235 9.67 -15.03 2.76
C LEU A 235 10.59 -13.86 2.39
N HIS A 236 11.87 -14.13 2.16
CA HIS A 236 12.80 -13.11 1.70
C HIS A 236 12.35 -12.51 0.37
N GLN A 237 11.96 -13.34 -0.60
CA GLN A 237 11.42 -12.86 -1.88
C GLN A 237 10.15 -12.02 -1.71
N THR A 238 9.25 -12.42 -0.82
CA THR A 238 8.03 -11.66 -0.51
C THR A 238 8.34 -10.27 0.05
N ARG A 239 9.32 -10.17 0.96
CA ARG A 239 9.79 -8.88 1.49
C ARG A 239 10.45 -8.00 0.42
N CYS A 240 11.15 -8.60 -0.54
CA CYS A 240 11.68 -7.87 -1.68
C CYS A 240 10.57 -7.33 -2.58
N LEU A 241 9.50 -8.09 -2.80
CA LEU A 241 8.31 -7.61 -3.53
C LEU A 241 7.63 -6.43 -2.81
N ASP A 242 7.50 -6.50 -1.48
CA ASP A 242 6.97 -5.40 -0.67
C ASP A 242 7.82 -4.13 -0.78
N LYS A 243 9.16 -4.25 -0.69
CA LYS A 243 10.07 -3.12 -0.92
C LYS A 243 9.94 -2.53 -2.33
N ARG A 244 9.75 -3.37 -3.36
CA ARG A 244 9.52 -2.90 -4.74
C ARG A 244 8.22 -2.10 -4.86
N LEU A 245 7.15 -2.54 -4.19
CA LEU A 245 5.90 -1.77 -4.08
C LEU A 245 6.11 -0.43 -3.38
N GLY A 246 6.90 -0.39 -2.30
CA GLY A 246 7.28 0.87 -1.64
C GLY A 246 8.01 1.84 -2.59
N SER A 247 8.95 1.33 -3.39
CA SER A 247 9.63 2.13 -4.41
C SER A 247 8.66 2.63 -5.49
N MET A 248 7.77 1.78 -5.99
CA MET A 248 6.72 2.18 -6.95
C MET A 248 5.83 3.29 -6.40
N MET A 249 5.42 3.18 -5.13
CA MET A 249 4.58 4.18 -4.46
C MET A 249 5.30 5.53 -4.35
N THR A 250 6.59 5.50 -4.02
CA THR A 250 7.43 6.70 -3.96
C THR A 250 7.56 7.36 -5.34
N THR A 251 7.79 6.56 -6.39
CA THR A 251 7.83 7.06 -7.77
C THR A 251 6.50 7.68 -8.18
N LEU A 252 5.38 7.01 -7.91
CA LEU A 252 4.05 7.52 -8.23
C LEU A 252 3.76 8.85 -7.54
N ASN A 253 4.05 8.97 -6.24
CA ASN A 253 3.91 10.23 -5.50
C ASN A 253 4.80 11.35 -6.08
N THR A 254 6.01 11.00 -6.52
CA THR A 254 6.92 11.96 -7.19
C THR A 254 6.34 12.44 -8.51
N ILE A 255 5.72 11.55 -9.30
CA ILE A 255 5.02 11.91 -10.54
C ILE A 255 3.89 12.90 -10.25
N VAL A 256 3.05 12.62 -9.25
CA VAL A 256 1.94 13.51 -8.85
C VAL A 256 2.46 14.90 -8.50
N ALA A 257 3.47 14.98 -7.63
CA ALA A 257 4.06 16.24 -7.19
C ALA A 257 4.66 17.06 -8.36
N GLN A 258 5.22 16.39 -9.37
CA GLN A 258 5.79 17.05 -10.56
C GLN A 258 4.70 17.55 -11.52
N ILE A 259 3.61 16.79 -11.70
CA ILE A 259 2.45 17.24 -12.49
C ILE A 259 1.84 18.48 -11.83
N ASP A 260 1.62 18.46 -10.52
CA ASP A 260 1.09 19.60 -9.77
C ASP A 260 2.03 20.82 -9.87
N SER A 261 3.35 20.61 -9.75
CA SER A 261 4.34 21.67 -9.92
C SER A 261 4.29 22.30 -11.31
N ARG A 262 4.16 21.49 -12.37
CA ARG A 262 4.00 21.99 -13.75
C ARG A 262 2.72 22.79 -13.92
N SER A 263 1.60 22.29 -13.39
CA SER A 263 0.32 23.02 -13.43
C SER A 263 0.40 24.36 -12.69
N ASN A 264 1.03 24.39 -11.51
CA ASN A 264 1.25 25.62 -10.76
C ASN A 264 2.13 26.63 -11.52
N LEU A 265 3.14 26.16 -12.25
CA LEU A 265 3.97 27.01 -13.10
C LEU A 265 3.17 27.59 -14.28
N GLU A 266 2.26 26.82 -14.88
CA GLU A 266 1.38 27.30 -15.94
C GLU A 266 0.38 28.35 -15.43
N VAL A 267 -0.23 28.10 -14.27
CA VAL A 267 -1.10 29.08 -13.59
C VAL A 267 -0.32 30.35 -13.26
N ALA A 268 0.90 30.23 -12.73
CA ALA A 268 1.75 31.39 -12.43
C ALA A 268 2.13 32.17 -13.70
N ARG A 269 2.37 31.49 -14.82
CA ARG A 269 2.62 32.14 -16.13
C ARG A 269 1.38 32.85 -16.63
N ALA A 270 0.21 32.20 -16.59
CA ALA A 270 -1.06 32.80 -16.99
C ALA A 270 -1.38 34.04 -16.14
N ALA A 271 -1.23 33.94 -14.82
CA ALA A 271 -1.39 35.07 -13.90
C ALA A 271 -0.41 36.22 -14.18
N ARG A 272 0.84 35.90 -14.57
CA ARG A 272 1.82 36.90 -14.98
C ARG A 272 1.40 37.62 -16.27
N TYR A 273 0.85 36.90 -17.26
CA TYR A 273 0.33 37.53 -18.48
C TYR A 273 -0.89 38.40 -18.19
N ASP A 274 -1.84 37.91 -17.37
CA ASP A 274 -3.02 38.68 -16.96
C ASP A 274 -2.63 39.97 -16.21
N SER A 275 -1.60 39.90 -15.36
CA SER A 275 -1.03 41.07 -14.67
C SER A 275 -0.51 42.14 -15.65
N SER A 276 -0.03 41.76 -16.84
CA SER A 276 0.39 42.72 -17.87
C SER A 276 -0.82 43.48 -18.45
N SER A 277 -1.94 42.80 -18.68
CA SER A 277 -3.18 43.45 -19.12
C SER A 277 -3.73 44.38 -18.04
N MET A 278 -3.68 43.96 -16.78
CA MET A 278 -4.04 44.79 -15.63
C MET A 278 -3.20 46.07 -15.55
N LEU A 279 -1.89 45.99 -15.84
CA LEU A 279 -1.00 47.14 -15.90
C LEU A 279 -1.41 48.13 -17.00
N THR A 280 -1.79 47.63 -18.18
CA THR A 280 -2.27 48.48 -19.29
C THR A 280 -3.53 49.25 -18.91
N ILE A 281 -4.51 48.59 -18.28
CA ILE A 281 -5.74 49.26 -17.82
C ILE A 281 -5.39 50.32 -16.78
N ALA A 282 -4.57 49.97 -15.78
CA ALA A 282 -4.13 50.92 -14.76
C ALA A 282 -3.42 52.14 -15.37
N PHE A 283 -2.58 51.94 -16.40
CA PHE A 283 -1.92 53.02 -17.13
C PHE A 283 -2.91 53.91 -17.88
N LEU A 284 -3.90 53.32 -18.58
CA LEU A 284 -4.95 54.08 -19.27
C LEU A 284 -5.76 54.90 -18.27
N THR A 285 -6.20 54.30 -17.16
CA THR A 285 -6.91 55.00 -16.09
C THR A 285 -6.07 56.14 -15.52
N ALA A 286 -4.78 55.91 -15.21
CA ALA A 286 -3.89 56.95 -14.71
C ALA A 286 -3.69 58.11 -15.70
N THR A 287 -3.78 57.84 -17.01
CA THR A 287 -3.63 58.84 -18.07
C THR A 287 -4.92 59.66 -18.28
N PHE A 288 -6.09 59.03 -18.21
CA PHE A 288 -7.39 59.68 -18.46
C PHE A 288 -8.01 60.33 -17.22
N LEU A 289 -7.68 59.87 -16.01
CA LEU A 289 -8.28 60.39 -14.78
C LEU A 289 -8.04 61.91 -14.58
N PRO A 290 -6.82 62.46 -14.77
CA PRO A 290 -6.59 63.89 -14.57
C PRO A 290 -7.33 64.79 -15.58
N PRO A 291 -7.29 64.51 -16.91
CA PRO A 291 -8.11 65.24 -17.88
C PRO A 291 -9.61 65.18 -17.58
N THR A 292 -10.15 64.02 -17.21
CA THR A 292 -11.58 63.88 -16.89
C THR A 292 -11.96 64.65 -15.62
N PHE A 293 -11.13 64.63 -14.59
CA PHE A 293 -11.34 65.39 -13.36
C PHE A 293 -11.36 66.90 -13.62
N VAL A 294 -10.36 67.39 -14.36
CA VAL A 294 -10.27 68.79 -14.75
C VAL A 294 -11.46 69.18 -15.64
N CYS A 295 -11.81 68.37 -16.64
CA CYS A 295 -12.99 68.57 -17.48
C CYS A 295 -14.29 68.65 -16.67
N SER A 296 -14.48 67.80 -15.64
CA SER A 296 -15.64 67.87 -14.75
C SER A 296 -15.68 69.15 -13.93
N LEU A 297 -14.55 69.57 -13.34
CA LEU A 297 -14.43 70.83 -12.59
C LEU A 297 -14.75 72.06 -13.45
N PHE A 298 -14.25 72.09 -14.69
CA PHE A 298 -14.51 73.17 -15.63
C PHE A 298 -15.93 73.10 -16.21
N GLY A 299 -16.46 71.90 -16.48
CA GLY A 299 -17.82 71.69 -16.97
C GLY A 299 -18.89 72.15 -16.00
N MET A 300 -18.60 72.15 -14.69
CA MET A 300 -19.49 72.67 -13.65
C MET A 300 -19.51 74.21 -13.53
N ASN A 301 -18.51 74.93 -14.05
CA ASN A 301 -18.37 76.38 -13.85
C ASN A 301 -18.22 77.22 -15.13
N MET A 302 -17.95 76.61 -16.28
CA MET A 302 -17.54 77.35 -17.48
C MET A 302 -18.65 77.56 -18.53
N PHE A 303 -19.86 77.05 -18.29
CA PHE A 303 -21.05 77.31 -19.13
C PHE A 303 -22.02 78.25 -18.40
N ASN A 304 -21.74 79.55 -18.42
CA ASN A 304 -22.82 80.53 -18.23
C ASN A 304 -23.37 80.85 -19.62
N PHE A 305 -24.44 80.15 -20.04
CA PHE A 305 -25.22 80.50 -21.23
C PHE A 305 -26.10 81.73 -20.92
N GLU A 306 -25.49 82.85 -20.57
CA GLU A 306 -26.22 84.11 -20.58
C GLU A 306 -26.26 84.61 -22.02
N SER A 307 -27.46 84.49 -22.58
CA SER A 307 -27.85 84.91 -23.92
C SER A 307 -27.84 86.44 -24.04
N SER A 308 -26.96 86.98 -24.87
CA SER A 308 -27.26 88.20 -25.62
C SER A 308 -26.68 88.12 -27.03
N GLU A 309 -27.61 88.10 -27.99
CA GLU A 309 -27.56 88.38 -29.43
C GLU A 309 -26.21 88.49 -30.18
N ASN A 310 -26.18 87.82 -31.34
CA ASN A 310 -25.19 87.86 -32.43
C ASN A 310 -23.90 87.02 -32.28
N SER A 311 -24.12 85.70 -32.39
CA SER A 311 -23.37 84.73 -33.21
C SER A 311 -21.82 84.73 -33.27
N VAL A 312 -21.31 83.52 -32.99
CA VAL A 312 -19.99 82.92 -33.30
C VAL A 312 -18.84 83.19 -32.33
N ARG A 313 -18.97 82.70 -31.10
CA ARG A 313 -17.84 82.03 -30.41
C ARG A 313 -18.33 80.80 -29.68
N VAL A 314 -18.19 79.65 -30.34
CA VAL A 314 -18.57 78.33 -29.81
C VAL A 314 -17.51 77.79 -28.82
N VAL A 315 -16.47 78.57 -28.52
CA VAL A 315 -15.37 78.22 -27.60
C VAL A 315 -15.10 79.38 -26.63
N SER A 316 -15.21 79.11 -25.32
CA SER A 316 -14.91 80.07 -24.25
C SER A 316 -13.42 80.47 -24.25
N PRO A 317 -13.06 81.74 -23.96
CA PRO A 317 -11.67 82.19 -23.88
C PRO A 317 -10.83 81.49 -22.80
N LEU A 318 -11.46 80.74 -21.88
CA LEU A 318 -10.80 79.95 -20.83
C LEU A 318 -10.31 78.57 -21.31
N PHE A 319 -10.53 78.19 -22.57
CA PHE A 319 -10.12 76.90 -23.13
C PHE A 319 -8.61 76.61 -23.02
N TRP A 320 -7.75 77.64 -23.04
CA TRP A 320 -6.30 77.47 -22.86
C TRP A 320 -5.95 77.00 -21.44
N LEU A 321 -6.71 77.41 -20.43
CA LEU A 321 -6.45 77.08 -19.03
C LEU A 321 -6.62 75.58 -18.75
N TYR A 322 -7.51 74.90 -19.48
CA TYR A 322 -7.67 73.44 -19.44
C TYR A 322 -6.35 72.73 -19.75
N TRP A 323 -5.65 73.13 -20.83
CA TRP A 323 -4.39 72.50 -21.23
C TRP A 323 -3.25 72.81 -20.26
N VAL A 324 -3.20 74.04 -19.73
CA VAL A 324 -2.19 74.47 -18.75
C VAL A 324 -2.27 73.69 -17.45
N ILE A 325 -3.47 73.29 -17.01
CA ILE A 325 -3.67 72.56 -15.75
C ILE A 325 -3.60 71.04 -15.97
N THR A 326 -4.23 70.55 -17.03
CA THR A 326 -4.36 69.10 -17.30
C THR A 326 -3.01 68.44 -17.58
N LEU A 327 -2.19 69.06 -18.43
CA LEU A 327 -0.92 68.46 -18.87
C LEU A 327 0.09 68.25 -17.73
N PRO A 328 0.39 69.24 -16.85
CA PRO A 328 1.29 69.02 -15.72
C PRO A 328 0.71 68.04 -14.69
N LEU A 329 -0.61 68.02 -14.49
CA LEU A 329 -1.25 67.09 -13.56
C LEU A 329 -1.12 65.64 -14.03
N THR A 330 -1.33 65.36 -15.32
CA THR A 330 -1.11 64.04 -15.91
C THR A 330 0.35 63.61 -15.80
N VAL A 331 1.29 64.53 -16.08
CA VAL A 331 2.73 64.25 -15.91
C VAL A 331 3.07 63.92 -14.46
N ALA A 332 2.54 64.68 -13.50
CA ALA A 332 2.78 64.44 -12.06
C ALA A 332 2.28 63.07 -11.61
N VAL A 333 1.07 62.65 -12.05
CA VAL A 333 0.51 61.32 -11.74
C VAL A 333 1.37 60.20 -12.32
N LEU A 334 1.76 60.30 -13.60
CA LEU A 334 2.59 59.28 -14.25
C LEU A 334 4.00 59.19 -13.64
N LEU A 335 4.62 60.33 -13.30
CA LEU A 335 5.93 60.36 -12.64
C LEU A 335 5.87 59.73 -11.23
N THR A 336 4.81 60.02 -10.47
CA THR A 336 4.59 59.45 -9.13
C THR A 336 4.43 57.93 -9.20
N TRP A 337 3.63 57.43 -10.14
CA TRP A 337 3.44 56.00 -10.37
C TRP A 337 4.74 55.30 -10.77
N LYS A 338 5.47 55.87 -11.74
CA LYS A 338 6.77 55.32 -12.21
C LYS A 338 7.81 55.29 -11.09
N TYR A 339 7.86 56.33 -10.26
CA TYR A 339 8.77 56.38 -9.10
C TYR A 339 8.42 55.29 -8.08
N TRP A 340 7.13 55.11 -7.77
CA TRP A 340 6.66 54.08 -6.84
C TRP A 340 6.97 52.66 -7.34
N GLU A 341 6.70 52.39 -8.61
CA GLU A 341 6.98 51.09 -9.24
C GLU A 341 8.48 50.76 -9.22
N HIS A 342 9.33 51.73 -9.57
CA HIS A 342 10.77 51.54 -9.57
C HIS A 342 11.33 51.26 -8.16
N ARG A 343 10.77 51.89 -7.12
CA ARG A 343 11.13 51.59 -5.72
C ARG A 343 10.67 50.20 -5.31
N ARG A 344 9.44 49.80 -5.64
CA ARG A 344 8.89 48.46 -5.37
C ARG A 344 9.75 47.36 -6.00
N ASN A 345 10.13 47.53 -7.27
CA ASN A 345 10.92 46.53 -7.99
C ASN A 345 12.31 46.34 -7.38
N ARG A 346 12.96 47.42 -6.92
CA ARG A 346 14.26 47.32 -6.22
C ARG A 346 14.16 46.55 -4.90
N LEU A 347 13.10 46.75 -4.13
CA LEU A 347 12.86 46.02 -2.88
C LEU A 347 12.61 44.52 -3.11
N ILE A 348 11.83 44.17 -4.13
CA ILE A 348 11.57 42.77 -4.48
C ILE A 348 12.86 42.05 -4.91
N VAL A 349 13.67 42.67 -5.77
CA VAL A 349 14.94 42.09 -6.21
C VAL A 349 15.91 41.90 -5.05
N ALA A 350 16.01 42.87 -4.14
CA ALA A 350 16.84 42.74 -2.93
C ALA A 350 16.37 41.59 -2.04
N ASN A 351 15.05 41.45 -1.81
CA ASN A 351 14.49 40.36 -1.00
C ASN A 351 14.73 38.98 -1.62
N VAL A 352 14.57 38.84 -2.95
CA VAL A 352 14.86 37.58 -3.65
C VAL A 352 16.34 37.20 -3.56
N GLN A 353 17.23 38.19 -3.62
CA GLN A 353 18.67 37.96 -3.46
C GLN A 353 19.04 37.54 -2.03
N MET A 354 18.39 38.12 -1.01
CA MET A 354 18.61 37.73 0.39
C MET A 354 18.17 36.28 0.66
N VAL A 355 17.00 35.86 0.16
CA VAL A 355 16.53 34.46 0.29
C VAL A 355 17.46 33.46 -0.42
N LYS A 356 18.08 33.87 -1.53
CA LYS A 356 19.03 33.02 -2.27
C LYS A 356 20.40 32.92 -1.59
N GLN A 357 20.72 33.84 -0.68
CA GLN A 357 21.98 33.89 0.07
C GLN A 357 21.88 33.31 1.49
N GLU A 358 20.68 33.01 1.98
CA GLU A 358 20.53 32.18 3.19
C GLU A 358 21.10 30.79 2.91
N PRO A 359 22.14 30.34 3.64
CA PRO A 359 22.63 28.98 3.48
C PRO A 359 21.48 28.04 3.85
N ARG A 360 21.10 27.15 2.93
CA ARG A 360 20.23 26.01 3.25
C ARG A 360 20.91 25.24 4.37
N VAL A 361 20.45 25.45 5.59
CA VAL A 361 20.88 24.67 6.75
C VAL A 361 20.51 23.23 6.44
N SER A 362 21.54 22.41 6.30
CA SER A 362 21.47 20.97 6.11
C SER A 362 20.65 20.35 7.22
N GLN A 363 19.54 19.70 6.87
CA GLN A 363 18.91 18.65 7.66
C GLN A 363 18.93 17.36 6.85
#